data_AF-A0A7W9X893-F1
#
_entry.id   AF-A0A7W9X893-F1
#
_cell.length_a   1.000
_cell.length_b   1.000
_cell.length_c   1.000
_cell.angle_alpha   90.00
_cell.angle_beta   90.00
_cell.angle_gamma   90.00
#
_symmetry.space_group_name_H-M   'P 1'
#
loop_
_entity.id
_entity.type
_entity.pdbx_description
1 polymer ?
#
loop_
_entity_poly.entity_id
_entity_poly.type
_entity_poly.pdbx_seq_one_letter_code
_entity_poly.pdbx_strand_id
1 'polypeptide(L)' 'MLVNNEEKRSLTLEKVIDFYQKKGEEISAETAEKVLNLLYFLAKLVVEQHLKQ' A
#
# COMPACT_ATOMS: atom_id res chain seq x y z
N MET A 1 18.71 20.51 -3.64
CA MET A 1 18.36 19.30 -4.41
C MET A 1 17.24 18.61 -3.68
N LEU A 2 16.05 18.55 -4.28
CA LEU A 2 14.93 17.83 -3.70
C LEU A 2 15.31 16.36 -3.71
N VAL A 3 15.55 15.80 -2.52
CA VAL A 3 15.80 14.38 -2.36
C VAL A 3 14.50 13.69 -2.75
N ASN A 4 14.45 13.17 -3.99
CA ASN A 4 13.43 12.22 -4.43
C ASN A 4 13.67 10.92 -3.65
N ASN A 5 13.31 10.95 -2.36
CA ASN A 5 13.09 9.74 -1.58
C ASN A 5 11.76 9.16 -2.07
N GLU A 6 11.77 8.59 -3.27
CA GLU A 6 10.92 7.45 -3.55
C GLU A 6 11.46 6.32 -2.67
N GLU A 7 11.17 6.39 -1.37
CA GLU A 7 11.29 5.25 -0.48
C GLU A 7 10.64 4.10 -1.23
N LYS A 8 11.45 3.10 -1.57
CA LYS A 8 11.09 2.00 -2.46
C LYS A 8 9.91 1.28 -1.82
N ARG A 9 8.70 1.72 -2.16
CA ARG A 9 7.46 1.24 -1.56
C ARG A 9 7.42 -0.27 -1.76
N SER A 10 7.49 -1.01 -0.66
CA SER A 10 7.54 -2.47 -0.71
C SER A 10 6.26 -3.05 -1.31
N LEU A 11 5.15 -2.33 -1.16
CA LEU A 11 3.84 -2.63 -1.72
C LEU A 11 3.44 -1.60 -2.79
N THR A 12 3.16 -2.07 -4.01
CA THR A 12 2.74 -1.23 -5.14
C THR A 12 1.35 -1.62 -5.62
N LEU A 13 0.75 -0.80 -6.48
CA LEU A 13 -0.55 -1.09 -7.08
C LEU A 13 -0.53 -2.41 -7.85
N GLU A 14 0.53 -2.67 -8.63
CA GLU A 14 0.65 -3.92 -9.39
C GLU A 14 0.69 -5.14 -8.47
N LYS A 15 1.34 -5.04 -7.31
CA LYS A 15 1.38 -6.12 -6.33
C LYS A 15 0.02 -6.39 -5.69
N VAL A 16 -0.80 -5.35 -5.50
CA VAL A 16 -2.17 -5.52 -5.01
C VAL A 16 -3.01 -6.24 -6.07
N ILE A 17 -2.95 -5.79 -7.32
CA ILE A 17 -3.68 -6.45 -8.43
C ILE A 17 -3.25 -7.91 -8.57
N ASP A 18 -1.94 -8.17 -8.61
CA ASP A 18 -1.37 -9.52 -8.72
C ASP A 18 -1.79 -10.43 -7.55
N PHE A 19 -1.88 -9.87 -6.34
CA PHE A 19 -2.37 -10.61 -5.17
C PHE A 19 -3.82 -11.11 -5.35
N TYR A 20 -4.73 -10.24 -5.79
CA TYR A 20 -6.13 -10.61 -6.01
C TYR A 20 -6.28 -11.57 -7.19
N GLN A 21 -5.55 -11.35 -8.28
CA GLN A 21 -5.55 -12.25 -9.43
C GLN A 21 -5.09 -13.66 -9.06
N LYS A 22 -4.05 -13.79 -8.21
CA LYS A 22 -3.60 -15.08 -7.67
C LYS A 22 -4.62 -15.78 -6.78
N LYS A 23 -5.62 -15.05 -6.28
CA LYS A 23 -6.76 -15.58 -5.52
C LYS A 23 -7.97 -15.90 -6.41
N GLY A 24 -7.87 -15.65 -7.71
CA GLY A 24 -8.98 -15.82 -8.65
C GLY A 24 -9.99 -14.67 -8.62
N GLU A 25 -9.62 -13.54 -8.01
CA GLU A 25 -10.45 -12.33 -7.97
C GLU A 25 -9.86 -11.28 -8.90
N GLU A 26 -10.68 -10.75 -9.82
CA GLU A 26 -10.29 -9.64 -10.66
C GLU A 26 -10.82 -8.33 -10.06
N ILE A 27 -9.91 -7.38 -9.79
CA ILE A 27 -10.26 -6.08 -9.25
C ILE A 27 -9.82 -4.97 -10.21
N SER A 28 -10.59 -3.88 -10.23
CA SER A 28 -10.21 -2.69 -11.00
C SER A 28 -8.99 -2.00 -10.38
N ALA A 29 -8.26 -1.23 -11.19
CA ALA A 29 -7.17 -0.39 -10.72
C ALA A 29 -7.62 0.60 -9.62
N GLU A 30 -8.83 1.16 -9.76
CA GLU A 30 -9.42 2.05 -8.74
C GLU A 30 -9.64 1.33 -7.40
N THR A 31 -10.15 0.09 -7.43
CA THR A 31 -10.31 -0.72 -6.22
C THR A 31 -8.96 -1.06 -5.61
N ALA A 32 -7.99 -1.47 -6.43
CA ALA A 32 -6.63 -1.77 -5.97
C ALA A 32 -5.97 -0.54 -5.31
N GLU A 33 -6.21 0.66 -5.85
CA GLU A 33 -5.70 1.91 -5.29
C GLU A 33 -6.32 2.22 -3.93
N LYS A 34 -7.64 2.03 -3.78
CA LYS A 34 -8.33 2.18 -2.48
C LYS A 34 -7.76 1.22 -1.43
N VAL A 35 -7.51 -0.04 -1.80
CA VAL A 35 -6.90 -1.05 -0.92
C VAL A 35 -5.48 -0.64 -0.54
N LEU A 36 -4.67 -0.23 -1.51
CA LEU A 36 -3.29 0.21 -1.26
C LEU A 36 -3.25 1.39 -0.28
N ASN A 37 -4.10 2.39 -0.49
CA ASN A 37 -4.19 3.56 0.39
C ASN A 37 -4.63 3.19 1.80
N LEU A 38 -5.59 2.28 1.95
CA LEU A 38 -6.00 1.77 3.26
C LEU A 38 -4.85 1.07 3.97
N LEU A 39 -4.09 0.21 3.28
CA LEU A 39 -2.94 -0.48 3.86
C LEU A 39 -1.86 0.49 4.35
N TYR A 40 -1.57 1.53 3.57
CA TYR A 40 -0.62 2.58 3.98
C TYR A 40 -1.12 3.37 5.19
N PHE A 41 -2.42 3.70 5.22
CA PHE A 41 -3.01 4.38 6.35
C PHE A 41 -2.90 3.55 7.63
N LEU A 42 -3.24 2.26 7.57
CA LEU A 42 -3.12 1.34 8.71
C LEU A 42 -1.66 1.18 9.17
N ALA A 43 -0.72 1.04 8.23
CA ALA A 43 0.71 0.95 8.56
C ALA A 43 1.18 2.21 9.30
N LYS A 44 0.76 3.39 8.84
CA LYS A 44 1.07 4.66 9.50
C LYS A 44 0.48 4.72 10.92
N LEU A 45 -0.78 4.30 11.11
CA LEU A 45 -1.40 4.27 12.44
C LEU A 45 -0.64 3.36 13.41
N VAL A 46 -0.22 2.17 12.96
CA VAL A 46 0.55 1.23 13.79
C VAL A 46 1.89 1.84 14.20
N VAL A 47 2.61 2.46 13.26
CA VAL A 47 3.88 3.13 13.54
C VAL A 47 3.67 4.29 14.53
N GLU A 48 2.64 5.12 14.32
CA GLU A 48 2.33 6.24 15.22
C GLU A 48 1.93 5.78 16.63
N GLN A 49 1.23 4.64 16.76
CA GLN A 49 0.92 4.06 18.08
C GLN A 49 2.18 3.56 18.78
N HIS A 50 3.08 2.90 18.05
CA HIS A 50 4.34 2.40 18.62
C HIS A 50 5.33 3.50 19.00
N LEU A 51 5.37 4.62 18.28
CA LEU A 51 6.27 5.75 18.57
C LEU A 51 5.79 6.66 19.71
N LYS A 52 4.51 6.53 20.13
CA LYS A 52 3.93 7.30 21.24
C LYS A 52 4.03 6.60 22.60
N GLN A 53 4.54 5.37 22.64
CA GLN A 53 4.92 4.66 23.88
C GLN A 53 6.36 4.97 24.26
#